data_AF-A0A523I3H7-F1
#
_entry.id   AF-A0A523I3H7-F1
#
_cell.length_a   1.000
_cell.length_b   1.000
_cell.length_c   1.000
_cell.angle_alpha   90.00
_cell.angle_beta   90.00
_cell.angle_gamma   90.00
#
_symmetry.space_group_name_H-M   'P 1'
#
loop_
_entity.id
_entity.type
_entity.pdbx_description
1 polymer ?
#
loop_
_entity_poly.entity_id
_entity_poly.type
_entity_poly.pdbx_seq_one_letter_code
_entity_poly.pdbx_strand_id
1 'polypeptide(L)' 'MRFSKPALMGAGLGFAMGIAFTVFALFQYDRTETNARDVAITGLLIGLPFSVLIGLAIGGLWSRYMGPNSL' A
#
# COMPACT_ATOMS: atom_id res chain seq x y z
N MET A 1 3.09 -18.03 -10.36
CA MET A 1 3.71 -18.06 -9.02
C MET A 1 2.62 -17.99 -7.98
N ARG A 2 2.62 -18.85 -6.96
CA ARG A 2 1.62 -18.81 -5.88
C ARG A 2 2.17 -17.93 -4.75
N PHE A 3 1.44 -16.88 -4.38
CA PHE A 3 1.84 -16.03 -3.24
C PHE A 3 1.73 -16.82 -1.93
N SER A 4 2.67 -16.62 -1.01
CA SER A 4 2.62 -17.20 0.33
C SER A 4 1.63 -16.43 1.23
N LYS A 5 1.23 -17.02 2.35
CA LYS A 5 0.31 -16.37 3.30
C LYS A 5 0.84 -15.02 3.80
N PRO A 6 2.12 -14.91 4.25
CA PRO A 6 2.69 -13.61 4.63
C PRO A 6 2.68 -12.58 3.50
N ALA A 7 2.92 -12.99 2.24
CA ALA A 7 2.89 -12.08 1.11
C ALA A 7 1.49 -11.52 0.86
N LEU A 8 0.45 -12.36 0.93
CA LEU A 8 -0.94 -11.92 0.80
C LEU A 8 -1.37 -11.00 1.95
N MET A 9 -0.97 -11.32 3.18
CA MET A 9 -1.22 -10.46 4.35
C MET A 9 -0.51 -9.12 4.22
N GLY A 10 0.75 -9.14 3.77
CA GLY A 10 1.52 -7.93 3.48
C GLY A 10 0.85 -7.07 2.41
N ALA A 11 0.36 -7.67 1.32
CA ALA A 11 -0.42 -6.98 0.28
C ALA A 11 -1.68 -6.30 0.86
N GLY A 12 -2.42 -7.01 1.71
CA GLY A 12 -3.62 -6.48 2.38
C GLY A 12 -3.30 -5.30 3.30
N LEU A 13 -2.24 -5.40 4.10
CA LEU A 13 -1.75 -4.29 4.92
C LEU A 13 -1.30 -3.10 4.06
N GLY A 14 -0.58 -3.37 2.98
CA GLY A 14 -0.15 -2.36 2.01
C GLY A 14 -1.35 -1.63 1.39
N PHE A 15 -2.42 -2.34 1.05
CA PHE A 15 -3.67 -1.76 0.55
C PHE A 15 -4.32 -0.84 1.59
N ALA A 16 -4.51 -1.33 2.82
CA ALA A 16 -5.10 -0.55 3.91
C ALA A 16 -4.30 0.73 4.22
N MET A 17 -2.96 0.62 4.26
CA MET A 17 -2.08 1.76 4.46
C MET A 17 -2.12 2.75 3.29
N GLY A 18 -2.20 2.27 2.05
CA GLY A 18 -2.35 3.12 0.86
C GLY A 18 -3.63 3.96 0.90
N ILE A 19 -4.74 3.36 1.32
CA ILE A 19 -5.99 4.08 1.55
C ILE A 19 -5.82 5.11 2.67
N ALA A 20 -5.26 4.71 3.81
CA ALA A 20 -5.05 5.62 4.94
C ALA A 20 -4.20 6.83 4.53
N PHE A 21 -3.08 6.62 3.84
CA PHE A 21 -2.24 7.70 3.33
C PHE A 21 -2.95 8.59 2.31
N THR A 22 -3.78 8.03 1.43
CA THR A 22 -4.59 8.82 0.50
C THR A 22 -5.58 9.71 1.26
N VAL A 23 -6.24 9.18 2.29
CA VAL A 23 -7.16 9.95 3.15
C VAL A 23 -6.41 11.06 3.88
N PHE A 24 -5.25 10.78 4.47
CA PHE A 24 -4.43 11.81 5.11
C PHE A 24 -3.96 12.89 4.13
N ALA A 25 -3.54 12.51 2.92
CA ALA A 25 -3.16 13.46 1.89
C ALA A 25 -4.33 14.38 1.49
N LEU A 26 -5.55 13.84 1.39
CA LEU A 26 -6.76 14.64 1.12
C LEU A 26 -7.10 15.64 2.23
N PHE A 27 -6.65 15.42 3.46
CA PHE A 27 -6.82 16.39 4.55
C PHE A 27 -5.68 17.41 4.63
N GLN A 28 -4.50 17.11 4.08
CA GLN A 28 -3.29 17.91 4.27
C GLN A 28 -2.76 18.60 3.00
N TYR A 29 -3.40 18.39 1.84
CA TYR A 29 -2.93 19.01 0.61
C TYR A 29 -3.06 20.54 0.63
N ASP A 30 -2.12 21.21 -0.04
CA ASP A 30 -2.15 22.65 -0.23
C ASP A 30 -3.20 23.03 -1.27
N ARG A 31 -4.21 23.79 -0.85
CA ARG A 31 -5.34 24.20 -1.69
C ARG A 31 -5.01 25.33 -2.66
N THR A 32 -3.89 26.04 -2.48
CA THR A 32 -3.48 27.11 -3.41
C THR A 32 -2.71 26.57 -4.60
N GLU A 33 -2.03 25.43 -4.43
CA GLU A 33 -1.17 24.81 -5.45
C GLU A 33 -1.80 23.56 -6.08
N THR A 34 -2.67 22.85 -5.36
CA THR A 34 -3.28 21.62 -5.87
C THR A 34 -4.75 21.49 -5.48
N ASN A 35 -5.44 20.50 -6.04
CA ASN A 35 -6.84 20.23 -5.75
C ASN A 35 -7.05 18.78 -5.27
N ALA A 36 -8.18 18.56 -4.58
CA ALA A 36 -8.52 17.25 -4.02
C ALA A 36 -8.62 16.15 -5.07
N ARG A 37 -9.03 16.48 -6.31
CA ARG A 37 -9.18 15.51 -7.39
C ARG A 37 -7.82 14.95 -7.80
N ASP A 38 -6.83 15.81 -7.99
CA ASP A 38 -5.48 15.40 -8.41
C ASP A 38 -4.79 14.58 -7.32
N VAL A 39 -4.99 14.95 -6.05
CA VAL A 39 -4.51 14.20 -4.88
C VAL A 39 -5.17 12.82 -4.82
N ALA A 40 -6.49 12.74 -5.00
CA ALA A 40 -7.22 11.47 -5.00
C ALA A 40 -6.77 10.57 -6.15
N ILE A 41 -6.65 11.10 -7.37
CA ILE A 41 -6.22 10.35 -8.55
C ILE A 41 -4.79 9.83 -8.35
N THR A 42 -3.88 10.68 -7.89
CA THR A 42 -2.49 10.28 -7.64
C THR A 42 -2.39 9.22 -6.53
N GLY A 43 -3.13 9.40 -5.45
CA GLY A 43 -3.21 8.43 -4.36
C GLY A 43 -3.75 7.07 -4.83
N LEU A 44 -4.83 7.06 -5.62
CA LEU A 44 -5.46 5.83 -6.11
C LEU A 44 -4.67 5.11 -7.20
N LEU A 45 -4.09 5.85 -8.15
CA LEU A 45 -3.42 5.26 -9.31
C LEU A 45 -1.93 4.97 -9.08
N ILE A 46 -1.29 5.70 -8.17
CA ILE A 46 0.14 5.55 -7.91
C ILE A 46 0.38 5.13 -6.46
N GLY A 47 -0.12 5.91 -5.50
CA GLY A 47 0.15 5.67 -4.08
C GLY A 47 -0.28 4.29 -3.59
N LEU A 48 -1.52 3.90 -3.91
CA LEU A 48 -2.11 2.64 -3.48
C LEU A 48 -1.50 1.41 -4.16
N PRO A 49 -1.29 1.36 -5.49
CA PRO A 49 -0.55 0.27 -6.11
C PRO A 49 0.87 0.15 -5.54
N PHE A 50 1.55 1.28 -5.30
CA PHE A 50 2.90 1.27 -4.75
C PHE A 50 2.93 0.74 -3.31
N SER A 51 1.97 1.13 -2.46
CA SER A 51 1.89 0.61 -1.09
C SER A 51 1.58 -0.89 -1.05
N VAL A 52 0.74 -1.39 -1.95
CA VAL A 52 0.48 -2.82 -2.11
C VAL A 52 1.75 -3.57 -2.53
N LEU A 53 2.52 -3.04 -3.47
CA LEU A 53 3.79 -3.63 -3.90
C LEU A 53 4.82 -3.68 -2.77
N ILE A 54 4.92 -2.62 -1.95
CA ILE A 54 5.76 -2.62 -0.75
C ILE A 54 5.28 -3.70 0.23
N GLY A 55 3.98 -3.79 0.47
CA GLY A 55 3.40 -4.82 1.34
C GLY A 55 3.70 -6.24 0.86
N LEU A 56 3.56 -6.49 -0.44
CA LEU A 56 3.95 -7.75 -1.09
C LEU A 56 5.44 -8.05 -0.93
N ALA A 57 6.30 -7.05 -1.10
CA ALA A 57 7.74 -7.20 -0.96
C ALA A 57 8.13 -7.56 0.47
N ILE A 58 7.60 -6.82 1.47
CA ILE A 58 7.85 -7.08 2.89
C ILE A 58 7.31 -8.46 3.29
N GLY A 59 6.07 -8.79 2.92
CA GLY A 59 5.48 -10.09 3.22
C GLY A 59 6.19 -11.24 2.51
N GLY A 60 6.66 -11.04 1.28
CA GLY A 60 7.48 -12.00 0.53
C GLY A 60 8.84 -12.24 1.18
N LEU A 61 9.52 -11.17 1.62
CA LEU A 61 10.77 -11.27 2.39
C LEU A 61 10.53 -12.00 3.72
N TRP A 62 9.47 -11.66 4.44
CA TRP A 62 9.10 -12.34 5.68
C TRP A 62 8.91 -13.85 5.47
N SER A 63 8.15 -14.21 4.43
CA SER A 63 7.94 -15.60 4.03
C SER A 63 9.23 -16.35 3.70
N ARG A 64 10.25 -15.65 3.18
CA ARG A 64 11.55 -16.24 2.86
C ARG A 64 12.37 -16.54 4.10
N TYR A 65 12.31 -15.70 5.13
CA TYR A 65 13.10 -15.85 6.35
C TYR A 65 12.41 -16.66 7.45
N MET A 66 11.09 -16.52 7.60
CA MET A 66 10.31 -17.15 8.68
C MET A 66 9.50 -18.37 8.21
N GLY A 67 9.37 -18.54 6.89
CA GLY A 67 8.68 -19.67 6.26
C GLY A 67 7.31 -19.30 5.64
N PRO A 68 6.80 -20.12 4.70
CA PRO A 68 5.63 -19.76 3.88
C PRO A 68 4.29 -19.63 4.61
N ASN A 69 4.21 -20.11 5.86
CA ASN A 69 3.01 -20.18 6.68
C ASN A 69 3.21 -19.54 8.07
N SER A 70 4.20 -18.66 8.23
CA SER A 70 4.60 -18.11 9.53
C SER A 70 3.65 -17.03 10.09
N LEU A 71 2.52 -16.78 9.41
CA LEU A 71 1.47 -15.82 9.74
C LEU A 71 0.11 -16.39 9.31
#